data_AF-A0A090AI70-F1
#
_entry.id   AF-A0A090AI70-F1
#
_cell.length_a   1.000
_cell.length_b   1.000
_cell.length_c   1.000
_cell.angle_alpha   90.00
_cell.angle_beta   90.00
_cell.angle_gamma   90.00
#
_symmetry.space_group_name_H-M   'P 1'
#
loop_
_entity.id
_entity.type
_entity.pdbx_description
1 polymer ?
#
loop_
_entity_poly.entity_id
_entity_poly.type
_entity_poly.pdbx_seq_one_letter_code
_entity_poly.pdbx_strand_id
1 'polypeptide(L)'
;MPSDNKALDHAYQGEIYRMMGIQGQVQDSKRPFEDAISEFDQAIKADEKYAWAYAHRGATYFQLALLAKADCVEYNNALDDFNKAISLNAKYSWAYAQKGETYRWLGIKYFSSSSIKEFENALEAFNKAIELAPDYAWAYAHRAAARRFLFQTNDGPPPNLIQDSITDLNKAIELNSNYAWAYAYRAVFYRLNSSSDKAYENLEEASRLNPEVFYNYLEPEAIERKSHPIHRKKGFVFFSADQVNLAQQRLVKTADDPFALYIITLSKFSQGGFAAIQEELKKGRKMRIF
;
A
#
# COMPACT_ATOMS: atom_id res chain seq x y z
N MET A 1 -8.03 -44.32 10.85
CA MET A 1 -8.09 -42.97 10.25
C MET A 1 -7.18 -42.04 11.05
N PRO A 2 -5.99 -41.68 10.53
CA PRO A 2 -5.22 -40.55 11.06
C PRO A 2 -4.51 -39.69 9.98
N SER A 3 -4.95 -39.71 8.71
CA SER A 3 -4.33 -38.92 7.62
C SER A 3 -4.69 -37.43 7.67
N ASP A 4 -5.91 -37.11 8.11
CA ASP A 4 -6.49 -35.78 7.86
C ASP A 4 -6.00 -34.69 8.83
N ASN A 5 -5.28 -35.05 9.90
CA ASN A 5 -4.82 -34.08 10.90
C ASN A 5 -3.43 -33.48 10.58
N LYS A 6 -2.55 -34.23 9.90
CA LYS A 6 -1.15 -33.79 9.72
C LYS A 6 -1.02 -32.59 8.79
N ALA A 7 -1.76 -32.56 7.68
CA ALA A 7 -1.75 -31.43 6.76
C ALA A 7 -2.24 -30.15 7.45
N LEU A 8 -3.27 -30.30 8.28
CA LEU A 8 -3.87 -29.21 9.05
C LEU A 8 -2.91 -28.69 10.14
N ASP A 9 -2.26 -29.58 10.89
CA ASP A 9 -1.31 -29.22 11.94
C ASP A 9 -0.14 -28.40 11.39
N HIS A 10 0.47 -28.88 10.29
CA HIS A 10 1.55 -28.15 9.60
C HIS A 10 1.08 -26.82 9.02
N ALA A 11 -0.12 -26.78 8.43
CA ALA A 11 -0.69 -25.55 7.89
C ALA A 11 -0.92 -24.48 8.96
N TYR A 12 -1.41 -24.87 10.16
CA TYR A 12 -1.54 -23.94 11.28
C TYR A 12 -0.20 -23.46 11.80
N GLN A 13 0.79 -24.34 11.91
CA GLN A 13 2.12 -23.97 12.34
C GLN A 13 2.79 -22.99 11.36
N GLY A 14 2.63 -23.20 10.05
CA GLY A 14 3.10 -22.29 9.02
C GLY A 14 2.48 -20.89 9.13
N GLU A 15 1.17 -20.83 9.41
CA GLU A 15 0.48 -19.54 9.59
C GLU A 15 0.94 -18.81 10.85
N ILE A 16 1.24 -19.51 11.94
CA ILE A 16 1.83 -18.93 13.14
C ILE A 16 3.17 -18.26 12.80
N TYR A 17 4.06 -18.97 12.11
CA TYR A 17 5.36 -18.41 11.71
C TYR A 17 5.22 -17.22 10.77
N ARG A 18 4.29 -17.28 9.80
CA ARG A 18 3.99 -16.14 8.91
C ARG A 18 3.54 -14.93 9.71
N MET A 19 2.65 -15.10 10.67
CA MET A 19 2.18 -14.02 11.54
C MET A 19 3.29 -13.45 12.42
N MET A 20 4.19 -14.29 12.95
CA MET A 20 5.39 -13.83 13.67
C MET A 20 6.30 -12.97 12.79
N GLY A 21 6.46 -13.37 11.52
CA GLY A 21 7.21 -12.61 10.52
C GLY A 21 6.58 -11.23 10.26
N ILE A 22 5.26 -11.16 10.06
CA ILE A 22 4.54 -9.89 9.84
C ILE A 22 4.68 -8.95 11.04
N GLN A 23 4.64 -9.49 12.26
CA GLN A 23 4.74 -8.69 13.49
C GLN A 23 6.17 -8.19 13.76
N GLY A 24 7.17 -8.59 12.96
CA GLY A 24 8.53 -8.08 13.05
C GLY A 24 9.22 -8.35 14.39
N GLN A 25 8.80 -9.38 15.13
CA GLN A 25 9.29 -9.66 16.49
C GLN A 25 10.75 -10.18 16.53
N VAL A 26 11.42 -10.30 15.38
CA VAL A 26 12.69 -11.00 15.26
C VAL A 26 13.74 -10.10 14.60
N GLN A 27 14.96 -10.14 15.13
CA GLN A 27 16.11 -9.37 14.61
C GLN A 27 16.50 -9.78 13.18
N ASP A 28 16.12 -11.00 12.77
CA ASP A 28 16.13 -11.46 11.38
C ASP A 28 14.70 -11.65 10.88
N SER A 29 14.21 -10.69 10.07
CA SER A 29 12.84 -10.70 9.58
C SER A 29 12.58 -11.77 8.52
N LYS A 30 13.60 -12.42 7.93
CA LYS A 30 13.41 -13.42 6.88
C LYS A 30 13.09 -14.80 7.42
N ARG A 31 13.78 -15.20 8.49
CA ARG A 31 13.70 -16.54 9.07
C ARG A 31 12.27 -17.03 9.36
N PRO A 32 11.36 -16.23 9.95
CA PRO A 32 9.99 -16.69 10.19
C PRO A 32 9.22 -17.02 8.90
N PHE A 33 9.51 -16.33 7.79
CA PHE A 33 8.87 -16.65 6.51
C PHE A 33 9.44 -17.93 5.90
N GLU A 34 10.74 -18.18 6.05
CA GLU A 34 11.38 -19.44 5.62
C GLU A 34 10.82 -20.63 6.43
N ASP A 35 10.68 -20.48 7.75
CA ASP A 35 10.07 -21.49 8.63
C ASP A 35 8.60 -21.73 8.23
N ALA A 36 7.85 -20.65 7.94
CA ALA A 36 6.47 -20.76 7.47
C ALA A 36 6.35 -21.53 6.13
N ILE A 37 7.22 -21.22 5.16
CA ILE A 37 7.28 -21.93 3.87
C ILE A 37 7.52 -23.42 4.10
N SER A 38 8.48 -23.78 4.97
CA SER A 38 8.80 -25.18 5.26
C SER A 38 7.61 -25.95 5.85
N GLU A 39 6.84 -25.33 6.75
CA GLU A 39 5.63 -25.94 7.30
C GLU A 39 4.52 -26.09 6.24
N PHE A 40 4.32 -25.08 5.39
CA PHE A 40 3.37 -25.21 4.28
C PHE A 40 3.79 -26.29 3.27
N ASP A 41 5.08 -26.49 3.03
CA ASP A 41 5.58 -27.60 2.22
C ASP A 41 5.17 -28.95 2.80
N GLN A 42 5.29 -29.13 4.12
CA GLN A 42 4.83 -30.36 4.79
C GLN A 42 3.31 -30.52 4.69
N ALA A 43 2.55 -29.44 4.84
CA ALA A 43 1.10 -29.46 4.70
C ALA A 43 0.67 -29.90 3.28
N ILE A 44 1.30 -29.35 2.25
CA ILE A 44 1.06 -29.67 0.84
C ILE A 44 1.49 -31.10 0.51
N LYS A 45 2.62 -31.56 1.07
CA LYS A 45 3.07 -32.95 0.91
C LYS A 45 2.11 -33.96 1.54
N ALA A 46 1.47 -33.57 2.65
CA ALA A 46 0.46 -34.39 3.31
C ALA A 46 -0.90 -34.38 2.57
N ASP A 47 -1.27 -33.25 1.95
CA ASP A 47 -2.44 -33.13 1.08
C ASP A 47 -2.20 -32.15 -0.10
N GLU A 48 -1.93 -32.70 -1.28
CA GLU A 48 -1.67 -31.94 -2.51
C GLU A 48 -2.91 -31.20 -3.05
N LYS A 49 -4.09 -31.45 -2.50
CA LYS A 49 -5.33 -30.75 -2.85
C LYS A 49 -5.68 -29.65 -1.86
N TYR A 50 -4.80 -29.37 -0.90
CA TYR A 50 -5.07 -28.39 0.15
C TYR A 50 -4.88 -26.95 -0.35
N ALA A 51 -5.91 -26.40 -1.01
CA ALA A 51 -5.89 -25.07 -1.61
C ALA A 51 -5.47 -23.95 -0.64
N TRP A 52 -5.85 -24.07 0.64
CA TRP A 52 -5.50 -23.11 1.69
C TRP A 52 -3.99 -23.06 1.93
N ALA A 53 -3.32 -24.21 2.04
CA ALA A 53 -1.87 -24.26 2.25
C ALA A 53 -1.09 -23.62 1.10
N TYR A 54 -1.49 -23.89 -0.16
CA TYR A 54 -0.93 -23.20 -1.32
C TYR A 54 -1.13 -21.68 -1.23
N ALA A 55 -2.35 -21.21 -0.97
CA ALA A 55 -2.63 -19.77 -0.92
C ALA A 55 -1.83 -19.06 0.18
N HIS A 56 -1.68 -19.68 1.35
CA HIS A 56 -0.93 -19.10 2.47
C HIS A 56 0.58 -19.18 2.26
N ARG A 57 1.11 -20.24 1.61
CA ARG A 57 2.51 -20.28 1.17
C ARG A 57 2.81 -19.21 0.13
N GLY A 58 1.91 -19.01 -0.84
CA GLY A 58 2.01 -17.92 -1.82
C GLY A 58 2.02 -16.53 -1.17
N ALA A 59 1.17 -16.31 -0.16
CA ALA A 59 1.20 -15.05 0.62
C ALA A 59 2.49 -14.88 1.43
N THR A 60 3.11 -15.98 1.86
CA THR A 60 4.38 -15.98 2.58
C THR A 60 5.54 -15.62 1.63
N TYR A 61 5.57 -16.22 0.44
CA TYR A 61 6.51 -15.83 -0.62
C TYR A 61 6.37 -14.36 -1.00
N PHE A 62 5.14 -13.86 -1.14
CA PHE A 62 4.91 -12.44 -1.40
C PHE A 62 5.48 -11.53 -0.29
N GLN A 63 5.26 -11.88 0.99
CA GLN A 63 5.81 -11.12 2.12
C GLN A 63 7.34 -11.16 2.14
N LEU A 64 7.93 -12.32 1.86
CA LEU A 64 9.38 -12.48 1.74
C LEU A 64 9.94 -11.63 0.58
N ALA A 65 9.22 -11.56 -0.55
CA ALA A 65 9.58 -10.75 -1.71
C ALA A 65 9.63 -9.24 -1.38
N LEU A 66 8.69 -8.76 -0.56
CA LEU A 66 8.67 -7.36 -0.10
C LEU A 66 9.88 -7.04 0.80
N LEU A 67 10.30 -7.97 1.66
CA LEU A 67 11.38 -7.75 2.62
C LEU A 67 12.77 -7.81 2.01
N ALA A 68 12.99 -8.80 1.15
CA ALA A 68 14.35 -9.19 0.81
C ALA A 68 15.03 -8.25 -0.21
N LYS A 69 14.36 -7.18 -0.68
CA LYS A 69 14.66 -6.53 -1.97
C LYS A 69 14.89 -7.58 -3.09
N ALA A 70 14.36 -8.79 -2.90
CA ALA A 70 14.78 -9.98 -3.60
C ALA A 70 14.49 -9.87 -5.09
N ASP A 71 15.18 -10.71 -5.84
CA ASP A 71 14.90 -10.97 -7.23
C ASP A 71 13.44 -11.41 -7.42
N CYS A 72 12.96 -11.31 -8.65
CA CYS A 72 11.55 -11.57 -8.99
C CYS A 72 11.11 -13.03 -8.77
N VAL A 73 12.01 -13.89 -8.32
CA VAL A 73 11.78 -15.31 -8.03
C VAL A 73 10.65 -15.48 -7.00
N GLU A 74 10.67 -14.73 -5.90
CA GLU A 74 9.65 -14.92 -4.85
C GLU A 74 8.26 -14.41 -5.25
N TYR A 75 8.19 -13.38 -6.11
CA TYR A 75 6.91 -13.00 -6.71
C TYR A 75 6.38 -14.10 -7.64
N ASN A 76 7.25 -14.75 -8.42
CA ASN A 76 6.83 -15.86 -9.28
C ASN A 76 6.39 -17.09 -8.45
N ASN A 77 7.12 -17.45 -7.39
CA ASN A 77 6.72 -18.51 -6.46
C ASN A 77 5.34 -18.22 -5.86
N ALA A 78 5.09 -16.96 -5.46
CA ALA A 78 3.79 -16.54 -4.97
C ALA A 78 2.69 -16.71 -6.03
N LEU A 79 2.92 -16.28 -7.27
CA LEU A 79 1.97 -16.42 -8.36
C LEU A 79 1.65 -17.89 -8.69
N ASP A 80 2.65 -18.77 -8.71
CA ASP A 80 2.48 -20.20 -8.95
C ASP A 80 1.60 -20.84 -7.89
N ASP A 81 1.82 -20.50 -6.62
CA ASP A 81 1.02 -20.98 -5.50
C ASP A 81 -0.42 -20.45 -5.51
N PHE A 82 -0.62 -19.16 -5.82
CA PHE A 82 -1.97 -18.64 -5.99
C PHE A 82 -2.69 -19.29 -7.17
N ASN A 83 -2.01 -19.52 -8.29
CA ASN A 83 -2.56 -20.24 -9.44
C ASN A 83 -2.98 -21.66 -9.05
N LYS A 84 -2.13 -22.37 -8.30
CA LYS A 84 -2.44 -23.72 -7.81
C LYS A 84 -3.63 -23.69 -6.86
N ALA A 85 -3.68 -22.77 -5.90
CA ALA A 85 -4.83 -22.62 -4.99
C ALA A 85 -6.14 -22.33 -5.74
N ILE A 86 -6.11 -21.44 -6.73
CA ILE A 86 -7.26 -21.10 -7.58
C ILE A 86 -7.69 -22.31 -8.44
N SER A 87 -6.73 -23.09 -8.96
CA SER A 87 -7.04 -24.31 -9.72
C SER A 87 -7.75 -25.38 -8.88
N LEU A 88 -7.44 -25.45 -7.58
CA LEU A 88 -8.06 -26.36 -6.62
C LEU A 88 -9.40 -25.81 -6.10
N ASN A 89 -9.51 -24.48 -5.98
CA ASN A 89 -10.73 -23.78 -5.57
C ASN A 89 -10.93 -22.50 -6.38
N ALA A 90 -11.71 -22.60 -7.47
CA ALA A 90 -11.99 -21.48 -8.36
C ALA A 90 -12.85 -20.36 -7.74
N LYS A 91 -13.40 -20.56 -6.53
CA LYS A 91 -14.17 -19.55 -5.79
C LYS A 91 -13.36 -18.87 -4.68
N TYR A 92 -12.04 -19.09 -4.64
CA TYR A 92 -11.19 -18.56 -3.58
C TYR A 92 -10.84 -17.07 -3.82
N SER A 93 -11.79 -16.18 -3.51
CA SER A 93 -11.67 -14.73 -3.72
C SER A 93 -10.41 -14.12 -3.11
N TRP A 94 -10.00 -14.57 -1.92
CA TRP A 94 -8.76 -14.12 -1.26
C TRP A 94 -7.51 -14.44 -2.09
N ALA A 95 -7.40 -15.65 -2.65
CA ALA A 95 -6.26 -16.02 -3.49
C ALA A 95 -6.20 -15.18 -4.78
N TYR A 96 -7.35 -14.87 -5.39
CA TYR A 96 -7.42 -13.94 -6.51
C TYR A 96 -6.96 -12.52 -6.13
N ALA A 97 -7.40 -12.02 -4.98
CA ALA A 97 -7.00 -10.68 -4.52
C ALA A 97 -5.48 -10.60 -4.26
N GLN A 98 -4.91 -11.62 -3.61
CA GLN A 98 -3.47 -11.69 -3.35
C GLN A 98 -2.64 -11.88 -4.63
N LYS A 99 -3.14 -12.66 -5.60
CA LYS A 99 -2.57 -12.75 -6.94
C LYS A 99 -2.54 -11.38 -7.64
N GLY A 100 -3.64 -10.62 -7.56
CA GLY A 100 -3.70 -9.27 -8.12
C GLY A 100 -2.69 -8.32 -7.50
N GLU A 101 -2.53 -8.39 -6.19
CA GLU A 101 -1.54 -7.58 -5.48
C GLU A 101 -0.10 -7.97 -5.82
N THR A 102 0.16 -9.28 -5.98
CA THR A 102 1.46 -9.80 -6.40
C THR A 102 1.85 -9.25 -7.76
N TYR A 103 0.93 -9.26 -8.72
CA TYR A 103 1.15 -8.63 -10.03
C TYR A 103 1.35 -7.12 -9.94
N ARG A 104 0.60 -6.41 -9.09
CA ARG A 104 0.77 -4.96 -8.88
C ARG A 104 2.18 -4.64 -8.41
N TRP A 105 2.72 -5.39 -7.45
CA TRP A 105 4.09 -5.21 -6.97
C TRP A 105 5.15 -5.62 -7.98
N LEU A 106 4.91 -6.68 -8.74
CA LEU A 106 5.79 -7.10 -9.82
C LEU A 106 5.88 -6.00 -10.90
N GLY A 107 4.75 -5.39 -11.26
CA GLY A 107 4.69 -4.24 -12.16
C GLY A 107 5.49 -3.04 -11.64
N ILE A 108 5.36 -2.71 -10.34
CA ILE A 108 6.14 -1.64 -9.69
C ILE A 108 7.63 -1.95 -9.71
N LYS A 109 8.02 -3.21 -9.45
CA LYS A 109 9.41 -3.65 -9.37
C LYS A 109 10.12 -3.54 -10.73
N TYR A 110 9.46 -3.92 -11.82
CA TYR A 110 10.07 -3.90 -13.15
C TYR A 110 10.17 -2.49 -13.75
N PHE A 111 9.21 -1.61 -13.43
CA PHE A 111 9.04 -0.26 -14.01
C PHE A 111 9.52 -0.13 -15.47
N SER A 112 9.07 -1.04 -16.34
CA SER A 112 9.47 -1.15 -17.74
C SER A 112 8.25 -1.41 -18.63
N SER A 113 8.45 -1.60 -19.93
CA SER A 113 7.36 -1.97 -20.86
C SER A 113 6.56 -3.19 -20.39
N SER A 114 7.19 -4.12 -19.66
CA SER A 114 6.52 -5.30 -19.08
C SER A 114 5.59 -4.97 -17.92
N SER A 115 5.75 -3.82 -17.26
CA SER A 115 4.94 -3.43 -16.09
C SER A 115 3.48 -3.22 -16.45
N ILE A 116 3.17 -2.74 -17.65
CA ILE A 116 1.79 -2.54 -18.11
C ILE A 116 1.03 -3.86 -18.06
N LYS A 117 1.66 -4.92 -18.58
CA LYS A 117 1.05 -6.25 -18.61
C LYS A 117 0.76 -6.76 -17.20
N GLU A 118 1.67 -6.52 -16.26
CA GLU A 118 1.43 -6.91 -14.87
C GLU A 118 0.32 -6.11 -14.21
N PHE A 119 0.19 -4.81 -14.49
CA PHE A 119 -0.95 -4.04 -13.99
C PHE A 119 -2.28 -4.51 -14.60
N GLU A 120 -2.31 -4.89 -15.88
CA GLU A 120 -3.50 -5.52 -16.50
C GLU A 120 -3.84 -6.85 -15.83
N ASN A 121 -2.85 -7.72 -15.61
CA ASN A 121 -3.03 -8.99 -14.90
C ASN A 121 -3.54 -8.75 -13.46
N ALA A 122 -3.06 -7.69 -12.79
CA ALA A 122 -3.54 -7.28 -11.48
C ALA A 122 -5.03 -6.90 -11.52
N LEU A 123 -5.44 -6.08 -12.49
CA LEU A 123 -6.84 -5.69 -12.64
C LEU A 123 -7.76 -6.88 -12.91
N GLU A 124 -7.34 -7.84 -13.75
CA GLU A 124 -8.12 -9.06 -14.02
C GLU A 124 -8.30 -9.89 -12.75
N ALA A 125 -7.24 -10.09 -11.98
CA ALA A 125 -7.30 -10.84 -10.72
C ALA A 125 -8.18 -10.14 -9.67
N PHE A 126 -8.07 -8.82 -9.51
CA PHE A 126 -8.95 -8.06 -8.62
C PHE A 126 -10.41 -8.06 -9.09
N ASN A 127 -10.67 -7.98 -10.40
CA ASN A 127 -12.01 -8.12 -10.95
C ASN A 127 -12.63 -9.45 -10.53
N LYS A 128 -11.87 -10.54 -10.65
CA LYS A 128 -12.37 -11.86 -10.25
C LYS A 128 -12.59 -11.98 -8.75
N ALA A 129 -11.71 -11.40 -7.93
CA ALA A 129 -11.89 -11.34 -6.48
C ALA A 129 -13.19 -10.62 -6.08
N ILE A 130 -13.48 -9.49 -6.71
CA ILE A 130 -14.68 -8.67 -6.46
C ILE A 130 -15.95 -9.35 -6.99
N GLU A 131 -15.88 -10.01 -8.15
CA GLU A 131 -17.00 -10.81 -8.69
C GLU A 131 -17.41 -11.93 -7.70
N LEU A 132 -16.42 -12.59 -7.09
CA LEU A 132 -16.63 -13.66 -6.12
C LEU A 132 -17.02 -13.15 -4.73
N ALA A 133 -16.54 -11.96 -4.34
CA ALA A 133 -16.79 -11.33 -3.03
C ALA A 133 -17.04 -9.81 -3.18
N PRO A 134 -18.31 -9.41 -3.44
CA PRO A 134 -18.66 -7.99 -3.66
C PRO A 134 -18.54 -7.08 -2.43
N ASP A 135 -18.32 -7.65 -1.25
CA ASP A 135 -18.09 -6.95 0.02
C ASP A 135 -16.59 -6.85 0.39
N TYR A 136 -15.70 -7.19 -0.56
CA TYR A 136 -14.26 -7.23 -0.30
C TYR A 136 -13.59 -5.85 -0.46
N ALA A 137 -13.73 -5.01 0.57
CA ALA A 137 -13.23 -3.63 0.59
C ALA A 137 -11.75 -3.48 0.13
N TRP A 138 -10.89 -4.40 0.57
CA TRP A 138 -9.46 -4.39 0.23
C TRP A 138 -9.22 -4.55 -1.28
N ALA A 139 -9.93 -5.48 -1.93
CA ALA A 139 -9.79 -5.71 -3.37
C ALA A 139 -10.22 -4.50 -4.21
N TYR A 140 -11.30 -3.81 -3.82
CA TYR A 140 -11.70 -2.55 -4.45
C TYR A 140 -10.60 -1.49 -4.37
N ALA A 141 -10.09 -1.23 -3.17
CA ALA A 141 -9.06 -0.22 -2.97
C ALA A 141 -7.79 -0.55 -3.77
N HIS A 142 -7.37 -1.82 -3.78
CA HIS A 142 -6.14 -2.25 -4.43
C HIS A 142 -6.27 -2.32 -5.97
N ARG A 143 -7.48 -2.59 -6.48
CA ARG A 143 -7.80 -2.43 -7.91
C ARG A 143 -7.64 -0.98 -8.37
N ALA A 144 -8.15 -0.02 -7.58
CA ALA A 144 -7.94 1.40 -7.85
C ALA A 144 -6.45 1.78 -7.81
N ALA A 145 -5.69 1.26 -6.83
CA ALA A 145 -4.25 1.50 -6.77
C ALA A 145 -3.48 0.94 -7.97
N ALA A 146 -3.86 -0.23 -8.51
CA ALA A 146 -3.28 -0.77 -9.73
C ALA A 146 -3.55 0.16 -10.95
N ARG A 147 -4.77 0.71 -11.06
CA ARG A 147 -5.11 1.68 -12.12
C ARG A 147 -4.22 2.93 -12.10
N ARG A 148 -3.75 3.38 -10.93
CA ARG A 148 -2.85 4.54 -10.84
C ARG A 148 -1.61 4.38 -11.72
N PHE A 149 -1.05 3.18 -11.81
CA PHE A 149 0.17 2.94 -12.58
C PHE A 149 -0.10 2.88 -14.08
N LEU A 150 -1.32 2.51 -14.50
CA LEU A 150 -1.75 2.63 -15.90
C LEU A 150 -2.01 4.07 -16.33
N PHE A 151 -2.14 5.01 -15.39
CA PHE A 151 -2.26 6.44 -15.73
C PHE A 151 -0.96 7.05 -16.26
N GLN A 152 0.19 6.45 -15.94
CA GLN A 152 1.52 6.98 -16.25
C GLN A 152 2.09 6.46 -17.59
N THR A 153 1.28 5.76 -18.41
CA THR A 153 1.74 5.12 -19.65
C THR A 153 1.76 6.09 -20.84
N ASN A 154 2.62 5.81 -21.82
CA ASN A 154 2.74 6.60 -23.06
C ASN A 154 1.51 6.50 -23.96
N ASP A 155 0.76 5.39 -23.89
CA ASP A 155 -0.44 5.15 -24.69
C ASP A 155 -1.69 5.86 -24.13
N GLY A 156 -1.51 6.58 -23.02
CA GLY A 156 -2.57 7.27 -22.30
C GLY A 156 -3.35 6.33 -21.35
N PRO A 157 -4.01 6.89 -20.32
CA PRO A 157 -4.81 6.10 -19.40
C PRO A 157 -6.00 5.46 -20.11
N PRO A 158 -6.45 4.28 -19.66
CA PRO A 158 -7.76 3.75 -19.97
C PRO A 158 -8.88 4.80 -19.81
N PRO A 159 -9.92 4.79 -20.67
CA PRO A 159 -11.05 5.69 -20.54
C PRO A 159 -11.68 5.60 -19.15
N ASN A 160 -12.11 6.74 -18.60
CA ASN A 160 -12.76 6.83 -17.28
C ASN A 160 -11.93 6.31 -16.09
N LEU A 161 -10.64 6.02 -16.25
CA LEU A 161 -9.80 5.42 -15.21
C LEU A 161 -9.88 6.13 -13.85
N ILE A 162 -9.85 7.47 -13.86
CA ILE A 162 -9.95 8.28 -12.66
C ILE A 162 -11.32 8.07 -11.99
N GLN A 163 -12.40 8.11 -12.77
CA GLN A 163 -13.75 7.94 -12.27
C GLN A 163 -13.97 6.53 -11.71
N ASP A 164 -13.53 5.50 -12.42
CA ASP A 164 -13.61 4.11 -11.99
C ASP A 164 -12.82 3.86 -10.71
N SER A 165 -11.63 4.47 -10.59
CA SER A 165 -10.81 4.38 -9.37
C SER A 165 -11.48 5.05 -8.18
N ILE A 166 -12.09 6.23 -8.36
CA ILE A 166 -12.85 6.91 -7.31
C ILE A 166 -14.07 6.07 -6.91
N THR A 167 -14.79 5.46 -7.86
CA THR A 167 -15.92 4.57 -7.60
C THR A 167 -15.52 3.38 -6.74
N ASP A 168 -14.41 2.72 -7.07
CA ASP A 168 -13.90 1.61 -6.28
C ASP A 168 -13.49 2.05 -4.87
N LEU A 169 -12.82 3.20 -4.73
CA LEU A 169 -12.40 3.70 -3.44
C LEU A 169 -13.60 4.16 -2.58
N ASN A 170 -14.66 4.69 -3.21
CA ASN A 170 -15.93 4.93 -2.53
C ASN A 170 -16.52 3.64 -1.99
N LYS A 171 -16.54 2.57 -2.80
CA LYS A 171 -17.05 1.27 -2.35
C LYS A 171 -16.21 0.67 -1.22
N ALA A 172 -14.89 0.78 -1.31
CA ALA A 172 -13.99 0.33 -0.24
C ALA A 172 -14.25 1.05 1.09
N ILE A 173 -14.49 2.37 1.03
CA ILE A 173 -14.76 3.21 2.21
C ILE A 173 -16.18 2.97 2.75
N GLU A 174 -17.16 2.72 1.89
CA GLU A 174 -18.52 2.31 2.29
C GLU A 174 -18.48 1.00 3.08
N LEU A 175 -17.70 0.02 2.59
CA LEU A 175 -17.54 -1.28 3.24
C LEU A 175 -16.66 -1.20 4.50
N ASN A 176 -15.70 -0.28 4.55
CA ASN A 176 -14.84 -0.03 5.70
C ASN A 176 -14.50 1.46 5.86
N SER A 177 -15.27 2.15 6.70
CA SER A 177 -15.12 3.59 6.93
C SER A 177 -13.81 4.00 7.62
N ASN A 178 -13.09 3.05 8.22
CA ASN A 178 -11.80 3.29 8.89
C ASN A 178 -10.61 2.95 7.98
N TYR A 179 -10.84 2.73 6.68
CA TYR A 179 -9.79 2.33 5.76
C TYR A 179 -8.93 3.52 5.30
N ALA A 180 -8.02 3.98 6.17
CA ALA A 180 -7.14 5.14 5.93
C ALA A 180 -6.46 5.13 4.55
N TRP A 181 -6.01 3.96 4.10
CA TRP A 181 -5.35 3.78 2.82
C TRP A 181 -6.25 4.06 1.61
N ALA A 182 -7.53 3.69 1.70
CA ALA A 182 -8.50 4.00 0.64
C ALA A 182 -8.77 5.52 0.55
N TYR A 183 -8.84 6.22 1.68
CA TYR A 183 -8.91 7.68 1.69
C TYR A 183 -7.67 8.31 1.05
N ALA A 184 -6.47 7.84 1.41
CA ALA A 184 -5.22 8.33 0.84
C ALA A 184 -5.14 8.13 -0.68
N TYR A 185 -5.51 6.94 -1.20
CA TYR A 185 -5.56 6.72 -2.65
C TYR A 185 -6.66 7.52 -3.33
N ARG A 186 -7.80 7.77 -2.67
CA ARG A 186 -8.88 8.58 -3.26
C ARG A 186 -8.44 10.03 -3.41
N ALA A 187 -7.64 10.54 -2.48
CA ALA A 187 -7.00 11.84 -2.62
C ALA A 187 -6.06 11.92 -3.84
N VAL A 188 -5.29 10.86 -4.11
CA VAL A 188 -4.43 10.79 -5.31
C VAL A 188 -5.27 10.94 -6.58
N PHE A 189 -6.39 10.22 -6.70
CA PHE A 189 -7.26 10.34 -7.88
C PHE A 189 -8.00 11.68 -7.96
N TYR A 190 -8.43 12.26 -6.84
CA TYR A 190 -8.97 13.62 -6.84
C TYR A 190 -7.95 14.65 -7.31
N ARG A 191 -6.68 14.50 -6.93
CA ARG A 191 -5.59 15.35 -7.43
C ARG A 191 -5.38 15.19 -8.95
N LEU A 192 -5.39 13.95 -9.45
CA LEU A 192 -5.33 13.69 -10.90
C LEU A 192 -6.53 14.30 -11.65
N ASN A 193 -7.67 14.46 -10.97
CA ASN A 193 -8.87 15.13 -11.46
C ASN A 193 -8.93 16.64 -11.17
N SER A 194 -7.81 17.28 -10.79
CA SER A 194 -7.74 18.70 -10.42
C SER A 194 -8.70 19.15 -9.31
N SER A 195 -9.17 18.22 -8.47
CA SER A 195 -10.10 18.46 -7.37
C SER A 195 -9.34 18.59 -6.04
N SER A 196 -8.56 19.67 -5.88
CA SER A 196 -7.62 19.86 -4.76
C SER A 196 -8.29 19.83 -3.38
N ASP A 197 -9.47 20.45 -3.24
CA ASP A 197 -10.18 20.51 -1.95
C ASP A 197 -10.57 19.11 -1.47
N LYS A 198 -11.18 18.31 -2.35
CA LYS A 198 -11.54 16.91 -2.07
C LYS A 198 -10.31 16.05 -1.77
N ALA A 199 -9.20 16.31 -2.45
CA ALA A 199 -7.95 15.61 -2.17
C ALA A 199 -7.44 15.93 -0.75
N TYR A 200 -7.51 17.20 -0.33
CA TYR A 200 -7.11 17.63 1.01
C TYR A 200 -7.98 17.00 2.11
N GLU A 201 -9.30 17.05 1.97
CA GLU A 201 -10.25 16.43 2.92
C GLU A 201 -9.97 14.93 3.12
N ASN A 202 -9.69 14.21 2.03
CA ASN A 202 -9.40 12.78 2.09
C ASN A 202 -8.05 12.48 2.74
N LEU A 203 -7.05 13.32 2.51
CA LEU A 203 -5.76 13.22 3.18
C LEU A 203 -5.87 13.50 4.68
N GLU A 204 -6.68 14.48 5.08
CA GLU A 204 -6.95 14.76 6.49
C GLU A 204 -7.62 13.57 7.17
N GLU A 205 -8.61 12.97 6.53
CA GLU A 205 -9.29 11.79 7.08
C GLU A 205 -8.37 10.56 7.15
N ALA A 206 -7.52 10.34 6.13
CA ALA A 206 -6.49 9.31 6.17
C ALA A 206 -5.54 9.50 7.36
N SER A 207 -5.09 10.74 7.61
CA SER A 207 -4.23 11.10 8.74
C SER A 207 -4.92 10.89 10.08
N ARG A 208 -6.19 11.25 10.19
CA ARG A 208 -7.02 11.04 11.40
C ARG A 208 -7.13 9.55 11.75
N LEU A 209 -7.30 8.71 10.74
CA LEU A 209 -7.47 7.26 10.91
C LEU A 209 -6.14 6.53 11.15
N ASN A 210 -5.10 6.87 10.39
CA ASN A 210 -3.76 6.34 10.55
C ASN A 210 -2.70 7.37 10.08
N PRO A 211 -2.02 8.04 11.02
CA PRO A 211 -0.98 9.03 10.69
C PRO A 211 0.16 8.46 9.83
N GLU A 212 0.54 7.19 9.98
CA GLU A 212 1.65 6.59 9.21
C GLU A 212 1.31 6.41 7.73
N VAL A 213 0.07 6.03 7.43
CA VAL A 213 -0.40 5.90 6.04
C VAL A 213 -0.27 7.25 5.33
N PHE A 214 -0.66 8.34 6.00
CA PHE A 214 -0.60 9.69 5.45
C PHE A 214 0.82 10.11 5.02
N TYR A 215 1.85 9.78 5.82
CA TYR A 215 3.24 10.15 5.50
C TYR A 215 3.77 9.48 4.22
N ASN A 216 3.32 8.27 3.91
CA ASN A 216 3.74 7.54 2.70
C ASN A 216 3.13 8.09 1.39
N TYR A 217 2.07 8.89 1.45
CA TYR A 217 1.39 9.45 0.26
C TYR A 217 1.67 10.94 0.02
N LEU A 218 2.48 11.57 0.88
CA LEU A 218 2.93 12.96 0.73
C LEU A 218 4.19 13.13 -0.15
N GLU A 219 4.98 12.08 -0.38
CA GLU A 219 6.19 12.07 -1.23
C GLU A 219 6.20 10.73 -2.02
N PRO A 220 6.38 10.65 -3.38
CA PRO A 220 7.21 11.47 -4.26
C PRO A 220 6.61 11.70 -5.68
N GLU A 221 5.70 12.66 -5.87
CA GLU A 221 5.19 13.09 -7.20
C GLU A 221 4.42 14.43 -7.16
N ALA A 222 4.29 15.07 -5.99
CA ALA A 222 3.49 16.28 -5.79
C ALA A 222 4.16 17.57 -6.26
N ILE A 223 5.34 17.51 -6.91
CA ILE A 223 6.00 18.68 -7.49
C ILE A 223 6.54 18.34 -8.89
N GLU A 224 5.66 18.07 -9.86
CA GLU A 224 5.92 18.56 -11.22
C GLU A 224 4.63 18.85 -12.04
N ARG A 225 4.44 20.16 -12.27
CA ARG A 225 3.97 20.82 -13.50
C ARG A 225 2.51 20.75 -13.93
N LYS A 226 1.84 21.90 -13.75
CA LYS A 226 1.58 22.97 -14.76
C LYS A 226 1.11 24.18 -13.95
N SER A 227 1.62 25.40 -14.01
CA SER A 227 2.28 26.19 -15.05
C SER A 227 2.86 27.42 -14.33
N HIS A 228 4.14 27.72 -14.51
CA HIS A 228 4.84 29.03 -14.43
C HIS A 228 6.36 28.74 -14.30
N PRO A 229 7.24 29.52 -14.95
CA PRO A 229 8.65 29.18 -15.07
C PRO A 229 9.36 29.47 -13.74
N ILE A 230 9.47 28.45 -12.89
CA ILE A 230 10.31 28.53 -11.69
C ILE A 230 11.66 27.93 -12.05
N HIS A 231 12.66 28.79 -12.11
CA HIS A 231 14.06 28.41 -12.26
C HIS A 231 14.46 27.42 -11.16
N ARG A 232 15.01 26.27 -11.58
CA ARG A 232 15.59 25.25 -10.71
C ARG A 232 16.62 25.85 -9.75
N LYS A 233 16.33 25.79 -8.44
CA LYS A 233 17.35 25.66 -7.38
C LYS A 233 16.86 24.63 -6.36
N LYS A 234 17.36 23.40 -6.49
CA LYS A 234 17.44 22.30 -5.50
C LYS A 234 16.22 22.11 -4.55
N GLY A 235 15.35 21.17 -4.90
CA GLY A 235 14.75 20.17 -3.99
C GLY A 235 14.15 20.60 -2.65
N PHE A 236 13.30 21.64 -2.59
CA PHE A 236 12.53 21.95 -1.37
C PHE A 236 11.02 22.08 -1.67
N VAL A 237 10.20 21.52 -0.78
CA VAL A 237 8.73 21.62 -0.76
C VAL A 237 8.33 22.96 -0.12
N PHE A 238 7.46 23.73 -0.77
CA PHE A 238 6.93 25.00 -0.22
C PHE A 238 5.44 24.84 0.09
N PHE A 239 5.03 25.07 1.34
CA PHE A 239 3.63 25.15 1.75
C PHE A 239 3.06 26.55 1.49
N SER A 240 1.80 26.65 1.10
CA SER A 240 1.09 27.93 0.95
C SER A 240 0.87 28.62 2.30
N ALA A 241 0.68 29.94 2.28
CA ALA A 241 0.41 30.71 3.49
C ALA A 241 -0.83 30.21 4.25
N ASP A 242 -1.86 29.76 3.53
CA ASP A 242 -3.07 29.19 4.13
C ASP A 242 -2.81 27.85 4.82
N GLN A 243 -1.99 26.98 4.22
CA GLN A 243 -1.57 25.73 4.84
C GLN A 243 -0.73 25.96 6.11
N VAL A 244 0.17 26.95 6.08
CA VAL A 244 0.97 27.34 7.25
C VAL A 244 0.08 27.92 8.35
N ASN A 245 -0.88 28.78 8.01
CA ASN A 245 -1.82 29.36 8.97
C ASN A 245 -2.73 28.30 9.60
N LEU A 246 -3.23 27.36 8.80
CA LEU A 246 -4.03 26.24 9.29
C LEU A 246 -3.22 25.33 10.21
N ALA A 247 -1.97 25.03 9.86
CA ALA A 247 -1.05 24.29 10.74
C ALA A 247 -0.81 25.04 12.06
N GLN A 248 -0.62 26.36 12.03
CA GLN A 248 -0.50 27.15 13.27
C GLN A 248 -1.75 27.06 14.15
N GLN A 249 -2.95 27.16 13.56
CA GLN A 249 -4.21 27.01 14.29
C GLN A 249 -4.37 25.61 14.90
N ARG A 250 -3.89 24.57 14.21
CA ARG A 250 -3.91 23.19 14.72
C ARG A 250 -2.97 23.01 15.91
N LEU A 251 -1.76 23.60 15.88
CA LEU A 251 -0.83 23.57 17.02
C LEU A 251 -1.35 24.30 18.27
N VAL A 252 -2.27 25.25 18.09
CA VAL A 252 -2.96 25.90 19.22
C VAL A 252 -3.94 24.93 19.89
N LYS A 253 -4.60 24.06 19.10
CA LYS A 253 -5.59 23.09 19.60
C LYS A 253 -4.95 21.81 20.12
N THR A 254 -3.91 21.33 19.44
CA THR A 254 -3.20 20.08 19.72
C THR A 254 -1.71 20.33 19.56
N ALA A 255 -1.02 20.56 20.68
CA ALA A 255 0.38 21.00 20.68
C ALA A 255 1.34 20.00 20.00
N ASP A 256 1.01 18.72 20.02
CA ASP A 256 1.80 17.63 19.44
C ASP A 256 1.24 17.14 18.10
N ASP A 257 0.41 17.92 17.40
CA ASP A 257 -0.09 17.58 16.06
C ASP A 257 1.12 17.41 15.11
N PRO A 258 1.44 16.16 14.72
CA PRO A 258 2.69 15.88 14.03
C PRO A 258 2.65 16.36 12.57
N PHE A 259 1.47 16.55 11.99
CA PHE A 259 1.30 17.13 10.67
C PHE A 259 1.48 18.65 10.69
N ALA A 260 0.91 19.31 11.70
CA ALA A 260 1.10 20.74 11.87
C ALA A 260 2.55 21.09 12.23
N LEU A 261 3.23 20.28 13.06
CA LEU A 261 4.66 20.41 13.34
C LEU A 261 5.50 20.23 12.06
N TYR A 262 5.17 19.27 11.20
CA TYR A 262 5.86 19.03 9.94
C TYR A 262 5.75 20.21 8.97
N ILE A 263 4.52 20.72 8.73
CA ILE A 263 4.29 21.88 7.85
C ILE A 263 5.09 23.10 8.34
N ILE A 264 5.04 23.40 9.65
CA ILE A 264 5.75 24.55 10.22
C ILE A 264 7.26 24.37 10.14
N THR A 265 7.77 23.16 10.38
CA THR A 265 9.20 22.87 10.36
C THR A 265 9.78 23.02 8.96
N LEU A 266 9.13 22.44 7.95
CA LEU A 266 9.57 22.55 6.57
C LEU A 266 9.37 23.95 5.99
N SER A 267 8.26 24.63 6.32
CA SER A 267 8.05 26.02 5.91
C SER A 267 9.11 26.97 6.49
N LYS A 268 9.62 26.72 7.69
CA LYS A 268 10.70 27.53 8.29
C LYS A 268 12.07 27.16 7.74
N PHE A 269 12.30 25.87 7.49
CA PHE A 269 13.51 25.41 6.82
C PHE A 269 13.68 26.04 5.44
N SER A 270 12.60 26.12 4.65
CA SER A 270 12.62 26.76 3.34
C SER A 270 12.86 28.27 3.38
N GLN A 271 12.60 28.93 4.53
CA GLN A 271 12.78 30.38 4.72
C GLN A 271 14.14 30.75 5.32
N GLY A 272 14.78 29.88 6.11
CA GLY A 272 16.00 30.23 6.86
C GLY A 272 16.99 29.09 7.15
N GLY A 273 16.79 27.91 6.57
CA GLY A 273 17.68 26.75 6.75
C GLY A 273 17.70 26.19 8.18
N PHE A 274 18.75 25.41 8.51
CA PHE A 274 18.87 24.69 9.78
C PHE A 274 18.87 25.58 11.04
N ALA A 275 19.32 26.83 10.92
CA ALA A 275 19.36 27.78 12.04
C ALA A 275 17.93 28.13 12.54
N ALA A 276 16.98 28.28 11.62
CA ALA A 276 15.58 28.58 11.95
C ALA A 276 14.86 27.41 12.63
N ILE A 277 15.25 26.16 12.35
CA ILE A 277 14.73 24.96 13.01
C ILE A 277 15.22 24.89 14.47
N GLN A 278 16.50 25.17 14.71
CA GLN A 278 17.08 25.10 16.05
C GLN A 278 16.44 26.10 17.03
N GLU A 279 16.01 27.26 16.54
CA GLU A 279 15.31 28.26 17.36
C GLU A 279 13.92 27.79 17.80
N GLU A 280 13.21 27.04 16.95
CA GLU A 280 11.90 26.47 17.30
C GLU A 280 12.00 25.27 18.24
N LEU A 281 13.00 24.40 18.06
CA LEU A 281 13.26 23.31 19.00
C LEU A 281 13.58 23.82 20.41
N LYS A 282 14.19 25.01 20.52
CA LYS A 282 14.43 25.70 21.80
C LYS A 282 13.14 26.21 22.47
N LYS A 283 12.03 26.35 21.74
CA LYS A 283 10.72 26.76 22.30
C LYS A 283 9.97 25.59 22.98
N GLY A 284 10.61 24.43 23.14
CA GLY A 284 10.14 23.35 24.01
C GLY A 284 9.11 22.40 23.42
N ARG A 285 8.74 22.54 22.13
CA ARG A 285 7.86 21.60 21.43
C ARG A 285 8.71 20.39 20.98
N LYS A 286 8.65 19.30 21.73
CA LYS A 286 9.39 18.08 21.40
C LYS A 286 8.81 17.44 20.14
N MET A 287 9.38 17.74 18.97
CA MET A 287 9.24 16.86 17.82
C MET A 287 9.91 15.53 18.13
N ARG A 288 9.14 14.47 18.33
CA ARG A 288 9.64 13.10 18.17
C ARG A 288 9.73 12.85 16.68
N ILE A 289 10.93 13.02 16.14
CA ILE A 289 11.27 12.58 14.79
C ILE A 289 11.50 11.06 14.90
N PHE A 290 10.61 10.26 14.33
CA PHE A 290 10.82 8.83 14.03
C PHE A 290 10.77 8.66 12.52
#